data_AF-A0A3B0B108-F1
#
_entry.id   AF-A0A3B0B108-F1
#
_cell.length_a   1.000
_cell.length_b   1.000
_cell.length_c   1.000
_cell.angle_alpha   90.00
_cell.angle_beta   90.00
_cell.angle_gamma   90.00
#
_symmetry.space_group_name_H-M   'P 1'
#
loop_
_entity.id
_entity.type
_entity.pdbx_description
1 polymer ?
#
loop_
_entity_poly.entity_id
_entity_poly.type
_entity_poly.pdbx_seq_one_letter_code
_entity_poly.pdbx_strand_id
1 'polypeptide(L)'
;MTDETFSEDSFRQEWKDQAREIGRFNLAIFGKTGVGKSTLINAIFGEDVAPTGVGEPVTMEEHLYIHRSGFLGLLDTRGLEIGKDTDALIKELGAYIKRMRQQPLSEQIHVAWYCVRATDRRFEETEAEFIRKLHQLGLPVVVVLTQVPSRAGQYHADAVTLAEHIASLDLPIVNGRPILVMSTADEFTGQVQHGLKDLVDATFRAAPAGVEAALAAAQKVDLDRKRKQAQAVVRTAAASALTVGAIPIPVADAGVLVPIQLAMMARVSAIYGVKMETATLAATAATVAVSAAGRAAAGGLLKLIPGAGTIVGGVVSGAVASSFTLAIGYAWAVVCGELTQGRLRGIDGALDNNMVRELFQQQVGVWFKKVKPGKG
;
A
#
# COMPACT_ATOMS: atom_id res chain seq x y z
N MET A 1 18.25 35.57 -8.03
CA MET A 1 17.27 34.68 -8.67
C MET A 1 17.54 33.32 -8.07
N THR A 2 16.78 32.96 -7.04
CA THR A 2 16.98 31.73 -6.27
C THR A 2 16.72 30.53 -7.17
N ASP A 3 17.72 29.66 -7.29
CA ASP A 3 17.64 28.38 -7.97
C ASP A 3 16.45 27.60 -7.36
N GLU A 4 15.30 27.56 -8.05
CA GLU A 4 14.11 26.80 -7.62
C GLU A 4 14.37 25.29 -7.81
N THR A 5 15.34 24.83 -7.03
CA THR A 5 15.74 23.45 -6.86
C THR A 5 14.72 22.79 -5.94
N PHE A 6 14.47 21.49 -6.13
CA PHE A 6 13.73 20.66 -5.20
C PHE A 6 13.93 21.06 -3.73
N SER A 7 12.85 21.41 -3.05
CA SER A 7 12.84 21.75 -1.63
C SER A 7 12.38 20.52 -0.84
N GLU A 8 13.24 20.03 0.05
CA GLU A 8 12.90 18.92 0.96
C GLU A 8 11.65 19.24 1.77
N ASP A 9 11.51 20.49 2.23
CA ASP A 9 10.34 20.93 2.99
C ASP A 9 9.06 20.89 2.15
N SER A 10 9.14 21.33 0.89
CA SER A 10 7.99 21.26 -0.03
C SER A 10 7.57 19.82 -0.28
N PHE A 11 8.54 18.91 -0.51
CA PHE A 11 8.25 17.49 -0.68
C PHE A 11 7.65 16.86 0.58
N ARG A 12 8.19 17.19 1.76
CA ARG A 12 7.67 16.67 3.04
C ARG A 12 6.24 17.13 3.30
N GLN A 13 5.90 18.39 2.99
CA GLN A 13 4.52 18.87 3.13
C GLN A 13 3.59 18.16 2.18
N GLU A 14 3.98 18.07 0.90
CA GLU A 14 3.19 17.36 -0.09
C GLU A 14 3.00 15.88 0.29
N TRP A 15 4.02 15.21 0.82
CA TRP A 15 3.90 13.85 1.34
C TRP A 15 2.89 13.76 2.47
N LYS A 16 2.88 14.71 3.41
CA LYS A 16 1.90 14.75 4.50
C LYS A 16 0.49 14.95 3.97
N ASP A 17 0.30 15.84 3.01
CA ASP A 17 -1.01 16.15 2.45
C ASP A 17 -1.56 14.96 1.64
N GLN A 18 -0.72 14.35 0.79
CA GLN A 18 -1.07 13.12 0.07
C GLN A 18 -1.35 11.95 1.02
N ALA A 19 -0.57 11.80 2.09
CA ALA A 19 -0.81 10.77 3.10
C ALA A 19 -2.14 10.99 3.87
N ARG A 20 -2.48 12.24 4.18
CA ARG A 20 -3.77 12.61 4.80
C ARG A 20 -4.94 12.31 3.88
N GLU A 21 -4.83 12.60 2.59
CA GLU A 21 -5.86 12.28 1.59
C GLU A 21 -6.05 10.78 1.41
N ILE A 22 -4.96 10.00 1.39
CA ILE A 22 -5.04 8.53 1.33
C ILE A 22 -5.76 7.98 2.57
N GLY A 23 -5.58 8.61 3.73
CA GLY A 23 -6.25 8.23 4.96
C GLY A 23 -5.69 6.94 5.55
N ARG A 24 -6.56 6.13 6.17
CA ARG A 24 -6.17 4.85 6.79
C ARG A 24 -7.18 3.76 6.48
N PHE A 25 -6.68 2.54 6.39
CA PHE A 25 -7.46 1.33 6.41
C PHE A 25 -7.41 0.74 7.82
N ASN A 26 -8.54 0.71 8.53
CA ASN A 26 -8.62 0.06 9.83
C ASN A 26 -9.23 -1.34 9.71
N LEU A 27 -8.52 -2.33 10.25
CA LEU A 27 -8.85 -3.75 10.28
C LEU A 27 -9.08 -4.17 11.73
N ALA A 28 -10.15 -4.92 11.98
CA ALA A 28 -10.29 -5.67 13.23
C ALA A 28 -9.79 -7.09 13.06
N ILE A 29 -9.10 -7.63 14.06
CA ILE A 29 -8.62 -9.02 14.05
C ILE A 29 -9.10 -9.76 15.29
N PHE A 30 -9.64 -10.95 15.09
CA PHE A 30 -10.20 -11.79 16.14
C PHE A 30 -9.72 -13.23 16.02
N GLY A 31 -9.88 -14.01 17.08
CA GLY A 31 -9.52 -15.42 17.15
C GLY A 31 -8.83 -15.79 18.46
N LYS A 32 -8.77 -17.09 18.77
CA LYS A 32 -8.19 -17.62 20.01
C LYS A 32 -6.71 -17.23 20.19
N THR A 33 -6.19 -17.37 21.40
CA THR A 33 -4.76 -17.13 21.67
C THR A 33 -3.88 -18.13 20.90
N GLY A 34 -2.77 -17.66 20.34
CA GLY A 34 -1.81 -18.50 19.62
C GLY A 34 -2.22 -18.95 18.21
N VAL A 35 -3.41 -18.58 17.70
CA VAL A 35 -3.83 -18.93 16.33
C VAL A 35 -2.96 -18.28 15.24
N GLY A 36 -2.07 -17.34 15.58
CA GLY A 36 -1.14 -16.73 14.62
C GLY A 36 -1.58 -15.37 14.07
N LYS A 37 -2.46 -14.64 14.78
CA LYS A 37 -2.90 -13.28 14.45
C LYS A 37 -1.73 -12.33 14.15
N SER A 38 -0.78 -12.22 15.07
CA SER A 38 0.38 -11.32 14.93
C SER A 38 1.31 -11.75 13.80
N THR A 39 1.57 -13.05 13.64
CA THR A 39 2.37 -13.59 12.54
C THR A 39 1.74 -13.26 11.18
N LEU A 40 0.41 -13.39 11.07
CA LEU A 40 -0.34 -13.02 9.87
C LEU A 40 -0.28 -11.52 9.56
N ILE A 41 -0.49 -10.67 10.58
CA ILE A 41 -0.37 -9.22 10.44
C ILE A 41 1.02 -8.84 9.93
N ASN A 42 2.09 -9.37 10.54
CA ASN A 42 3.47 -9.05 10.15
C ASN A 42 3.81 -9.57 8.74
N ALA A 43 3.24 -10.70 8.34
CA ALA A 43 3.39 -11.23 7.00
C ALA A 43 2.72 -10.34 5.94
N ILE A 44 1.57 -9.73 6.24
CA ILE A 44 0.81 -8.92 5.28
C ILE A 44 1.18 -7.44 5.29
N PHE A 45 1.36 -6.85 6.48
CA PHE A 45 1.52 -5.41 6.66
C PHE A 45 2.94 -5.00 7.08
N GLY A 46 3.78 -5.96 7.48
CA GLY A 46 5.15 -5.72 7.92
C GLY A 46 5.33 -5.75 9.44
N GLU A 47 6.57 -5.97 9.89
CA GLU A 47 6.93 -6.19 11.30
C GLU A 47 6.82 -4.93 12.16
N ASP A 48 7.04 -3.75 11.57
CA ASP A 48 6.89 -2.43 12.23
C ASP A 48 5.44 -2.15 12.70
N VAL A 49 4.46 -2.92 12.20
CA VAL A 49 3.04 -2.74 12.52
C VAL A 49 2.64 -3.53 13.77
N ALA A 50 3.23 -4.70 14.00
CA ALA A 50 3.03 -5.46 15.22
C ALA A 50 4.37 -5.92 15.79
N PRO A 51 5.05 -5.07 16.59
CA PRO A 51 6.10 -5.53 17.46
C PRO A 51 5.51 -6.64 18.35
N THR A 52 6.26 -7.70 18.62
CA THR A 52 5.93 -8.71 19.63
C THR A 52 5.94 -8.16 21.07
N GLY A 53 5.79 -6.83 21.22
CA GLY A 53 5.76 -6.05 22.44
C GLY A 53 5.86 -4.56 22.10
N VAL A 54 4.80 -3.80 22.44
CA VAL A 54 4.79 -2.35 22.68
C VAL A 54 4.94 -1.42 21.45
N GLY A 55 3.80 -1.04 20.87
CA GLY A 55 3.54 0.37 20.51
C GLY A 55 2.59 0.96 21.56
N GLU A 56 2.59 2.28 21.78
CA GLU A 56 1.67 2.90 22.74
C GLU A 56 0.21 2.66 22.31
N PRO A 57 -0.59 1.91 23.08
CA PRO A 57 -1.98 1.69 22.75
C PRO A 57 -2.73 3.02 22.82
N VAL A 58 -3.46 3.37 21.77
CA VAL A 58 -4.46 4.44 21.86
C VAL A 58 -5.71 3.79 22.42
N THR A 59 -5.88 3.88 23.74
CA THR A 59 -6.95 3.23 24.49
C THR A 59 -8.33 3.67 24.02
N MET A 60 -9.21 2.71 23.76
CA MET A 60 -10.66 2.89 23.65
C MET A 60 -11.29 1.89 24.62
N GLU A 61 -11.71 2.34 25.82
CA GLU A 61 -12.34 1.47 26.83
C GLU A 61 -11.40 0.35 27.35
N GLU A 62 -11.86 -0.45 28.32
CA GLU A 62 -10.99 -1.35 29.11
C GLU A 62 -10.45 -2.55 28.29
N HIS A 63 -11.03 -2.88 27.12
CA HIS A 63 -10.66 -4.09 26.37
C HIS A 63 -10.44 -3.93 24.85
N LEU A 64 -10.73 -2.76 24.24
CA LEU A 64 -10.49 -2.49 22.83
C LEU A 64 -9.28 -1.56 22.60
N TYR A 65 -8.32 -2.00 21.79
CA TYR A 65 -7.12 -1.22 21.48
C TYR A 65 -6.94 -1.05 19.99
N ILE A 66 -6.64 0.19 19.55
CA ILE A 66 -6.29 0.45 18.16
C ILE A 66 -4.82 0.81 18.07
N HIS A 67 -4.05 -0.03 17.41
CA HIS A 67 -2.69 0.30 17.01
C HIS A 67 -2.72 1.00 15.65
N ARG A 68 -2.22 2.24 15.59
CA ARG A 68 -2.17 3.02 14.34
C ARG A 68 -0.73 3.09 13.87
N SER A 69 -0.46 2.58 12.66
CA SER A 69 0.85 2.65 12.02
C SER A 69 0.68 3.05 10.56
N GLY A 70 1.08 4.28 10.24
CA GLY A 70 0.96 4.86 8.91
C GLY A 70 -0.48 4.78 8.37
N PHE A 71 -0.68 4.00 7.31
CA PHE A 71 -1.95 3.82 6.59
C PHE A 71 -2.84 2.72 7.18
N LEU A 72 -2.45 2.10 8.29
CA LEU A 72 -3.14 0.98 8.91
C LEU A 72 -3.57 1.29 10.33
N GLY A 73 -4.82 1.00 10.66
CA GLY A 73 -5.28 0.83 12.03
C GLY A 73 -5.59 -0.64 12.30
N LEU A 74 -5.13 -1.17 13.43
CA LEU A 74 -5.45 -2.52 13.86
C LEU A 74 -6.23 -2.45 15.16
N LEU A 75 -7.50 -2.83 15.12
CA LEU A 75 -8.29 -3.08 16.31
C LEU A 75 -7.98 -4.50 16.81
N ASP A 76 -7.34 -4.58 17.97
CA ASP A 76 -7.04 -5.82 18.68
C ASP A 76 -7.78 -5.84 20.03
N THR A 77 -8.20 -7.03 20.44
CA THR A 77 -8.95 -7.27 21.68
C THR A 77 -8.02 -7.98 22.66
N ARG A 78 -7.35 -7.25 23.55
CA ARG A 78 -6.52 -7.88 24.60
C ARG A 78 -7.42 -8.34 25.74
N GLY A 79 -7.31 -9.62 26.11
CA GLY A 79 -7.94 -10.17 27.32
C GLY A 79 -9.34 -10.76 27.16
N LEU A 80 -10.00 -10.56 26.01
CA LEU A 80 -11.29 -11.19 25.70
C LEU A 80 -11.06 -12.41 24.80
N GLU A 81 -10.92 -13.59 25.40
CA GLU A 81 -10.96 -14.84 24.66
C GLU A 81 -12.41 -15.19 24.32
N ILE A 82 -12.64 -15.47 23.04
CA ILE A 82 -13.93 -15.94 22.52
C ILE A 82 -14.30 -17.22 23.28
N GLY A 83 -15.40 -17.15 24.05
CA GLY A 83 -15.86 -18.24 24.91
C GLY A 83 -15.98 -17.89 26.40
N LYS A 84 -15.29 -16.85 26.91
CA LYS A 84 -15.45 -16.40 28.31
C LYS A 84 -16.35 -15.16 28.46
N ASP A 85 -16.25 -14.20 27.52
CA ASP A 85 -16.93 -12.88 27.62
C ASP A 85 -17.44 -12.37 26.26
N THR A 86 -17.88 -13.27 25.37
CA THR A 86 -18.31 -12.97 24.00
C THR A 86 -19.36 -11.85 23.91
N ASP A 87 -20.34 -11.82 24.82
CA ASP A 87 -21.41 -10.82 24.80
C ASP A 87 -20.94 -9.43 25.25
N ALA A 88 -20.03 -9.37 26.23
CA ALA A 88 -19.41 -8.11 26.64
C ALA A 88 -18.58 -7.52 25.49
N LEU A 89 -17.77 -8.35 24.83
CA LEU A 89 -16.99 -7.96 23.66
C LEU A 89 -17.86 -7.41 22.53
N ILE A 90 -18.94 -8.12 22.19
CA ILE A 90 -19.85 -7.69 21.12
C ILE A 90 -20.56 -6.38 21.49
N LYS A 91 -20.94 -6.18 22.76
CA LYS A 91 -21.56 -4.94 23.23
C LYS A 91 -20.61 -3.76 23.11
N GLU A 92 -19.37 -3.91 23.60
CA GLU A 92 -18.32 -2.89 23.53
C GLU A 92 -17.97 -2.56 22.07
N LEU A 93 -17.74 -3.60 21.25
CA LEU A 93 -17.49 -3.44 19.83
C LEU A 93 -18.65 -2.78 19.10
N GLY A 94 -19.89 -3.12 19.44
CA GLY A 94 -21.09 -2.52 18.87
C GLY A 94 -21.20 -1.03 19.21
N ALA A 95 -20.93 -0.64 20.45
CA ALA A 95 -20.89 0.76 20.87
C ALA A 95 -19.79 1.53 20.13
N TYR A 96 -18.60 0.94 20.04
CA TYR A 96 -17.46 1.48 19.32
C TYR A 96 -17.77 1.68 17.82
N ILE A 97 -18.25 0.66 17.11
CA ILE A 97 -18.59 0.75 15.67
C ILE A 97 -19.64 1.83 15.43
N LYS A 98 -20.68 1.89 16.29
CA LYS A 98 -21.74 2.89 16.18
C LYS A 98 -21.18 4.31 16.32
N ARG A 99 -20.25 4.53 17.24
CA ARG A 99 -19.54 5.82 17.42
C ARG A 99 -18.69 6.15 16.19
N MET A 100 -17.91 5.19 15.69
CA MET A 100 -17.01 5.43 14.56
C MET A 100 -17.74 5.65 13.24
N ARG A 101 -18.93 5.08 13.04
CA ARG A 101 -19.76 5.35 11.86
C ARG A 101 -20.11 6.82 11.63
N GLN A 102 -20.00 7.65 12.67
CA GLN A 102 -20.23 9.10 12.59
C GLN A 102 -18.95 9.89 12.23
N GLN A 103 -17.80 9.22 12.15
CA GLN A 103 -16.50 9.80 11.85
C GLN A 103 -16.17 9.65 10.35
N PRO A 104 -15.17 10.39 9.83
CA PRO A 104 -14.65 10.18 8.48
C PRO A 104 -14.29 8.72 8.22
N LEU A 105 -14.40 8.28 6.97
CA LEU A 105 -14.17 6.88 6.59
C LEU A 105 -12.83 6.35 7.11
N SER A 106 -11.77 7.16 7.06
CA SER A 106 -10.42 6.82 7.55
C SER A 106 -10.33 6.46 9.05
N GLU A 107 -11.36 6.76 9.84
CA GLU A 107 -11.43 6.43 11.27
C GLU A 107 -12.31 5.19 11.53
N GLN A 108 -13.10 4.73 10.55
CA GLN A 108 -14.02 3.60 10.71
C GLN A 108 -13.30 2.25 10.61
N ILE A 109 -13.84 1.21 11.25
CA ILE A 109 -13.39 -0.17 11.01
C ILE A 109 -14.04 -0.66 9.73
N HIS A 110 -13.22 -1.19 8.81
CA HIS A 110 -13.67 -1.52 7.47
C HIS A 110 -13.95 -3.00 7.28
N VAL A 111 -13.09 -3.85 7.83
CA VAL A 111 -13.12 -5.31 7.66
C VAL A 111 -12.74 -5.95 8.98
N ALA A 112 -13.31 -7.12 9.27
CA ALA A 112 -12.89 -7.99 10.35
C ALA A 112 -12.25 -9.26 9.78
N TRP A 113 -11.10 -9.65 10.31
CA TRP A 113 -10.53 -10.99 10.11
C TRP A 113 -10.84 -11.85 11.33
N TYR A 114 -11.37 -13.04 11.09
CA TYR A 114 -11.59 -14.05 12.11
C TYR A 114 -10.63 -15.22 11.89
N CYS A 115 -9.62 -15.35 12.74
CA CYS A 115 -8.56 -16.32 12.59
C CYS A 115 -8.85 -17.60 13.38
N VAL A 116 -8.81 -18.74 12.70
CA VAL A 116 -8.94 -20.09 13.28
C VAL A 116 -7.71 -20.88 12.89
N ARG A 117 -7.08 -21.58 13.83
CA ARG A 117 -5.89 -22.38 13.50
C ARG A 117 -6.32 -23.67 12.83
N ALA A 118 -5.62 -24.07 11.76
CA ALA A 118 -5.94 -25.28 11.01
C ALA A 118 -5.90 -26.57 11.83
N THR A 119 -5.10 -26.61 12.91
CA THR A 119 -4.99 -27.77 13.81
C THR A 119 -5.99 -27.72 14.97
N ASP A 120 -6.77 -26.65 15.11
CA ASP A 120 -7.86 -26.63 16.07
C ASP A 120 -8.88 -27.66 15.59
N ARG A 121 -9.02 -28.76 16.33
CA ARG A 121 -9.76 -29.96 15.90
C ARG A 121 -11.24 -29.70 15.61
N ARG A 122 -11.78 -28.56 16.04
CA ARG A 122 -13.20 -28.19 15.93
C ARG A 122 -13.33 -26.67 15.81
N PHE A 123 -14.32 -26.26 15.01
CA PHE A 123 -14.86 -24.91 14.99
C PHE A 123 -16.12 -24.90 15.87
N GLU A 124 -16.16 -24.05 16.89
CA GLU A 124 -17.24 -24.07 17.89
C GLU A 124 -18.42 -23.16 17.49
N GLU A 125 -19.63 -23.46 17.96
CA GLU A 125 -20.82 -22.64 17.68
C GLU A 125 -20.68 -21.21 18.24
N THR A 126 -19.93 -21.03 19.34
CA THR A 126 -19.61 -19.72 19.91
C THR A 126 -18.83 -18.84 18.93
N GLU A 127 -17.98 -19.44 18.09
CA GLU A 127 -17.23 -18.77 17.04
C GLU A 127 -18.14 -18.41 15.86
N ALA A 128 -19.03 -19.32 15.47
CA ALA A 128 -20.06 -19.08 14.46
C ALA A 128 -20.97 -17.91 14.84
N GLU A 129 -21.49 -17.91 16.08
CA GLU A 129 -22.32 -16.85 16.62
C GLU A 129 -21.60 -15.50 16.66
N PHE A 130 -20.31 -15.49 17.05
CA PHE A 130 -19.52 -14.27 17.04
C PHE A 130 -19.41 -13.67 15.64
N ILE A 131 -19.13 -14.49 14.62
CA ILE A 131 -19.12 -14.05 13.21
C ILE A 131 -20.47 -13.48 12.79
N ARG A 132 -21.59 -14.16 13.14
CA ARG A 132 -22.94 -13.65 12.83
C ARG A 132 -23.20 -12.30 13.52
N LYS A 133 -22.77 -12.13 14.77
CA LYS A 133 -22.88 -10.85 15.50
C LYS A 133 -22.04 -9.74 14.87
N LEU A 134 -20.81 -10.02 14.44
CA LEU A 134 -19.98 -9.06 13.68
C LEU A 134 -20.67 -8.61 12.39
N HIS A 135 -21.27 -9.55 11.66
CA HIS A 135 -22.03 -9.25 10.45
C HIS A 135 -23.28 -8.39 10.74
N GLN A 136 -24.01 -8.67 11.81
CA GLN A 136 -25.15 -7.85 12.26
C GLN A 136 -24.72 -6.42 12.66
N LEU A 137 -23.51 -6.27 13.18
CA LEU A 137 -22.88 -4.97 13.40
C LEU A 137 -22.45 -4.30 12.10
N GLY A 138 -22.68 -4.90 10.93
CA GLY A 138 -22.36 -4.39 9.60
C GLY A 138 -20.87 -4.38 9.28
N LEU A 139 -20.08 -5.25 9.92
CA LEU A 139 -18.69 -5.49 9.55
C LEU A 139 -18.59 -6.70 8.62
N PRO A 140 -18.04 -6.54 7.40
CA PRO A 140 -17.65 -7.66 6.56
C PRO A 140 -16.61 -8.54 7.27
N VAL A 141 -16.85 -9.84 7.34
CA VAL A 141 -15.95 -10.78 8.02
C VAL A 141 -15.26 -11.68 7.01
N VAL A 142 -13.92 -11.72 7.02
CA VAL A 142 -13.12 -12.72 6.31
C VAL A 142 -12.66 -13.76 7.32
N VAL A 143 -13.02 -15.03 7.14
CA VAL A 143 -12.48 -16.11 7.97
C VAL A 143 -11.15 -16.57 7.39
N VAL A 144 -10.15 -16.70 8.25
CA VAL A 144 -8.79 -17.10 7.90
C VAL A 144 -8.44 -18.37 8.64
N LEU A 145 -8.23 -19.47 7.92
CA LEU A 145 -7.58 -20.65 8.47
C LEU A 145 -6.07 -20.42 8.46
N THR A 146 -5.49 -20.22 9.62
CA THR A 146 -4.07 -19.94 9.79
C THR A 146 -3.27 -21.21 10.02
N GLN A 147 -1.95 -21.13 9.78
CA GLN A 147 -1.00 -22.24 9.99
C GLN A 147 -1.37 -23.49 9.19
N VAL A 148 -1.95 -23.34 7.99
CA VAL A 148 -2.38 -24.45 7.13
C VAL A 148 -1.17 -25.08 6.46
N PRO A 149 -0.75 -26.31 6.85
CA PRO A 149 0.41 -26.92 6.23
C PRO A 149 0.13 -27.26 4.77
N SER A 150 1.15 -27.12 3.93
CA SER A 150 1.05 -27.56 2.53
C SER A 150 2.33 -28.25 2.08
N ARG A 151 2.20 -29.23 1.19
CA ARG A 151 3.34 -29.92 0.57
C ARG A 151 2.99 -30.22 -0.89
N ALA A 152 3.91 -29.90 -1.80
CA ALA A 152 3.74 -30.13 -3.24
C ALA A 152 2.39 -29.59 -3.80
N GLY A 153 1.96 -28.42 -3.32
CA GLY A 153 0.70 -27.79 -3.76
C GLY A 153 -0.58 -28.38 -3.16
N GLN A 154 -0.47 -29.35 -2.25
CA GLN A 154 -1.62 -29.94 -1.55
C GLN A 154 -1.67 -29.46 -0.10
N TYR A 155 -2.86 -29.08 0.36
CA TYR A 155 -3.11 -28.72 1.75
C TYR A 155 -3.33 -29.97 2.62
N HIS A 156 -3.03 -29.86 3.91
CA HIS A 156 -3.32 -30.92 4.86
C HIS A 156 -4.82 -31.25 4.90
N ALA A 157 -5.17 -32.54 4.87
CA ALA A 157 -6.56 -33.00 4.77
C ALA A 157 -7.46 -32.47 5.91
N ASP A 158 -6.95 -32.41 7.14
CA ASP A 158 -7.70 -31.86 8.28
C ASP A 158 -8.06 -30.38 8.09
N ALA A 159 -7.16 -29.59 7.50
CA ALA A 159 -7.41 -28.18 7.22
C ALA A 159 -8.48 -27.99 6.14
N VAL A 160 -8.46 -28.85 5.11
CA VAL A 160 -9.49 -28.89 4.07
C VAL A 160 -10.85 -29.29 4.67
N THR A 161 -10.87 -30.34 5.48
CA THR A 161 -12.08 -30.81 6.17
C THR A 161 -12.67 -29.73 7.08
N LEU A 162 -11.83 -29.02 7.84
CA LEU A 162 -12.27 -27.90 8.67
C LEU A 162 -12.82 -26.74 7.82
N ALA A 163 -12.17 -26.43 6.68
CA ALA A 163 -12.64 -25.39 5.77
C ALA A 163 -14.02 -25.73 5.17
N GLU A 164 -14.22 -26.98 4.75
CA GLU A 164 -15.49 -27.49 4.22
C GLU A 164 -16.58 -27.47 5.29
N HIS A 165 -16.23 -27.86 6.52
CA HIS A 165 -17.15 -27.77 7.64
C HIS A 165 -17.58 -26.33 7.89
N ILE A 166 -16.66 -25.37 7.99
CA ILE A 166 -17.01 -23.95 8.18
C ILE A 166 -17.85 -23.42 7.01
N ALA A 167 -17.54 -23.81 5.77
CA ALA A 167 -18.33 -23.44 4.61
C ALA A 167 -19.76 -24.02 4.66
N SER A 168 -19.93 -25.24 5.18
CA SER A 168 -21.24 -25.89 5.32
C SER A 168 -22.16 -25.20 6.35
N LEU A 169 -21.61 -24.37 7.23
CA LEU A 169 -22.38 -23.60 8.22
C LEU A 169 -23.07 -22.36 7.62
N ASP A 170 -22.80 -22.04 6.35
CA ASP A 170 -23.36 -20.90 5.62
C ASP A 170 -23.26 -19.57 6.39
N LEU A 171 -22.09 -19.34 6.99
CA LEU A 171 -21.82 -18.13 7.75
C LEU A 171 -21.74 -16.90 6.81
N PRO A 172 -22.11 -15.71 7.28
CA PRO A 172 -22.09 -14.49 6.48
C PRO A 172 -20.67 -13.93 6.32
N ILE A 173 -19.81 -14.70 5.67
CA ILE A 173 -18.38 -14.43 5.49
C ILE A 173 -18.08 -14.11 4.03
N VAL A 174 -17.05 -13.30 3.81
CA VAL A 174 -16.62 -12.89 2.47
C VAL A 174 -16.21 -14.13 1.66
N ASN A 175 -16.79 -14.28 0.47
CA ASN A 175 -16.65 -15.43 -0.44
C ASN A 175 -17.28 -16.76 0.05
N GLY A 176 -17.98 -16.79 1.19
CA GLY A 176 -18.67 -17.99 1.71
C GLY A 176 -17.76 -19.14 2.16
N ARG A 177 -16.44 -18.94 2.22
CA ARG A 177 -15.48 -19.96 2.67
C ARG A 177 -14.24 -19.34 3.32
N PRO A 178 -13.56 -20.06 4.23
CA PRO A 178 -12.30 -19.61 4.79
C PRO A 178 -11.18 -19.47 3.76
N ILE A 179 -10.28 -18.52 3.97
CA ILE A 179 -9.01 -18.42 3.25
C ILE A 179 -7.95 -19.22 4.00
N LEU A 180 -7.32 -20.18 3.32
CA LEU A 180 -6.26 -21.02 3.87
C LEU A 180 -4.93 -20.28 3.78
N VAL A 181 -4.23 -20.11 4.89
CA VAL A 181 -3.01 -19.29 4.95
C VAL A 181 -1.90 -19.99 5.73
N MET A 182 -0.70 -19.95 5.16
CA MET A 182 0.55 -20.14 5.88
C MET A 182 1.36 -18.85 5.81
N SER A 183 1.50 -18.16 6.94
CA SER A 183 2.13 -16.83 7.00
C SER A 183 3.64 -16.86 6.90
N THR A 184 4.28 -17.94 7.29
CA THR A 184 5.74 -18.07 7.37
C THR A 184 6.16 -19.35 6.68
N ALA A 185 7.16 -19.26 5.80
CA ALA A 185 7.82 -20.44 5.27
C ALA A 185 8.78 -21.02 6.32
N ASP A 186 8.97 -22.33 6.30
CA ASP A 186 9.94 -23.00 7.16
C ASP A 186 10.71 -24.03 6.33
N GLU A 187 11.97 -23.72 6.08
CA GLU A 187 12.87 -24.56 5.27
C GLU A 187 13.16 -25.90 5.94
N PHE A 188 13.19 -25.96 7.28
CA PHE A 188 13.46 -27.19 8.02
C PHE A 188 12.33 -28.21 7.84
N THR A 189 11.08 -27.74 7.85
CA THR A 189 9.89 -28.60 7.66
C THR A 189 9.42 -28.67 6.21
N GLY A 190 10.03 -27.89 5.30
CA GLY A 190 9.62 -27.78 3.90
C GLY A 190 8.29 -27.06 3.69
N GLN A 191 7.84 -26.27 4.68
CA GLN A 191 6.60 -25.49 4.59
C GLN A 191 6.81 -24.25 3.74
N VAL A 192 5.88 -24.01 2.82
CA VAL A 192 5.87 -22.82 1.97
C VAL A 192 4.83 -21.82 2.43
N GLN A 193 5.16 -20.53 2.32
CA GLN A 193 4.20 -19.45 2.53
C GLN A 193 3.14 -19.46 1.42
N HIS A 194 1.86 -19.36 1.77
CA HIS A 194 0.76 -19.33 0.81
C HIS A 194 -0.48 -18.60 1.37
N GLY A 195 -1.43 -18.26 0.49
CA GLY A 195 -2.73 -17.68 0.86
C GLY A 195 -2.72 -16.19 1.24
N LEU A 196 -1.56 -15.56 1.44
CA LEU A 196 -1.48 -14.14 1.79
C LEU A 196 -2.10 -13.24 0.73
N LYS A 197 -1.83 -13.50 -0.54
CA LYS A 197 -2.39 -12.72 -1.65
C LYS A 197 -3.91 -12.91 -1.74
N ASP A 198 -4.42 -14.13 -1.56
CA ASP A 198 -5.85 -14.41 -1.58
C ASP A 198 -6.58 -13.70 -0.43
N LEU A 199 -5.97 -13.63 0.75
CA LEU A 199 -6.50 -12.88 1.89
C LEU A 199 -6.49 -11.38 1.63
N VAL A 200 -5.42 -10.82 1.06
CA VAL A 200 -5.39 -9.42 0.64
C VAL A 200 -6.49 -9.15 -0.39
N ASP A 201 -6.64 -10.01 -1.39
CA ASP A 201 -7.66 -9.87 -2.43
C ASP A 201 -9.09 -9.96 -1.87
N ALA A 202 -9.34 -10.87 -0.92
CA ALA A 202 -10.62 -10.94 -0.19
C ALA A 202 -10.88 -9.68 0.64
N THR A 203 -9.84 -9.15 1.28
CA THR A 203 -9.93 -7.91 2.08
C THR A 203 -10.24 -6.70 1.20
N PHE A 204 -9.64 -6.61 0.01
CA PHE A 204 -9.99 -5.57 -0.97
C PHE A 204 -11.44 -5.67 -1.46
N ARG A 205 -11.97 -6.88 -1.64
CA ARG A 205 -13.38 -7.08 -2.01
C ARG A 205 -14.34 -6.68 -0.90
N ALA A 206 -13.92 -6.84 0.36
CA ALA A 206 -14.72 -6.55 1.53
C ALA A 206 -14.67 -5.08 1.96
N ALA A 207 -13.56 -4.40 1.67
CA ALA A 207 -13.35 -3.01 2.04
C ALA A 207 -14.32 -2.07 1.29
N PRO A 208 -14.83 -1.01 1.95
CA PRO A 208 -15.66 -0.01 1.31
C PRO A 208 -14.87 0.81 0.29
N ALA A 209 -15.55 1.40 -0.69
CA ALA A 209 -14.92 2.30 -1.64
C ALA A 209 -14.35 3.54 -0.92
N GLY A 210 -13.14 3.94 -1.28
CA GLY A 210 -12.44 5.10 -0.71
C GLY A 210 -11.27 4.75 0.21
N VAL A 211 -11.08 3.48 0.61
CA VAL A 211 -9.94 3.05 1.45
C VAL A 211 -8.95 2.14 0.72
N GLU A 212 -9.13 1.93 -0.58
CA GLU A 212 -8.29 1.04 -1.38
C GLU A 212 -6.85 1.55 -1.48
N ALA A 213 -6.66 2.87 -1.50
CA ALA A 213 -5.33 3.47 -1.50
C ALA A 213 -4.62 3.22 -0.16
N ALA A 214 -5.33 3.38 0.96
CA ALA A 214 -4.77 3.12 2.28
C ALA A 214 -4.46 1.64 2.51
N LEU A 215 -5.36 0.74 2.09
CA LEU A 215 -5.12 -0.71 2.15
C LEU A 215 -3.94 -1.11 1.27
N ALA A 216 -3.84 -0.56 0.05
CA ALA A 216 -2.70 -0.81 -0.82
C ALA A 216 -1.41 -0.27 -0.24
N ALA A 217 -1.43 0.90 0.40
CA ALA A 217 -0.29 1.49 1.10
C ALA A 217 0.17 0.64 2.28
N ALA A 218 -0.77 0.15 3.09
CA ALA A 218 -0.51 -0.64 4.29
C ALA A 218 0.09 -2.03 4.00
N GLN A 219 -0.38 -2.74 2.97
CA GLN A 219 0.05 -4.12 2.70
C GLN A 219 1.38 -4.20 1.91
N LYS A 220 2.18 -5.26 2.10
CA LYS A 220 3.47 -5.49 1.41
C LYS A 220 3.47 -6.67 0.42
N VAL A 221 2.35 -7.36 0.26
CA VAL A 221 2.22 -8.63 -0.47
C VAL A 221 2.01 -8.42 -1.97
N ASP A 222 1.07 -7.55 -2.35
CA ASP A 222 0.64 -7.33 -3.73
C ASP A 222 1.24 -6.02 -4.28
N LEU A 223 2.45 -6.12 -4.83
CA LEU A 223 3.14 -5.00 -5.46
C LEU A 223 2.51 -4.58 -6.79
N ASP A 224 1.85 -5.51 -7.50
CA ASP A 224 1.19 -5.21 -8.77
C ASP A 224 0.00 -4.27 -8.56
N ARG A 225 -0.72 -4.43 -7.46
CA ARG A 225 -1.80 -3.52 -7.07
C ARG A 225 -1.31 -2.12 -6.74
N LYS A 226 -0.22 -2.01 -5.96
CA LYS A 226 0.47 -0.72 -5.70
C LYS A 226 0.91 -0.07 -7.02
N ARG A 227 1.51 -0.85 -7.90
CA ARG A 227 1.94 -0.39 -9.24
C ARG A 227 0.77 0.15 -10.04
N LYS A 228 -0.34 -0.57 -10.15
CA LYS A 228 -1.54 -0.11 -10.89
C LYS A 228 -2.06 1.23 -10.34
N GLN A 229 -2.14 1.40 -9.03
CA GLN A 229 -2.57 2.66 -8.41
C GLN A 229 -1.57 3.80 -8.67
N ALA A 230 -0.27 3.55 -8.50
CA ALA A 230 0.77 4.53 -8.79
C ALA A 230 0.75 4.97 -10.27
N GLN A 231 0.54 4.04 -11.21
CA GLN A 231 0.42 4.36 -12.63
C GLN A 231 -0.79 5.26 -12.93
N ALA A 232 -1.91 5.10 -12.22
CA ALA A 232 -3.05 6.00 -12.35
C ALA A 232 -2.69 7.43 -11.91
N VAL A 233 -2.01 7.58 -10.77
CA VAL A 233 -1.51 8.88 -10.29
C VAL A 233 -0.58 9.54 -11.31
N VAL A 234 0.38 8.78 -11.85
CA VAL A 234 1.34 9.27 -12.84
C VAL A 234 0.65 9.75 -14.12
N ARG A 235 -0.37 9.01 -14.60
CA ARG A 235 -1.15 9.40 -15.78
C ARG A 235 -1.96 10.66 -15.54
N THR A 236 -2.59 10.80 -14.37
CA THR A 236 -3.33 12.01 -13.99
C THR A 236 -2.40 13.22 -13.93
N ALA A 237 -1.23 13.09 -13.28
CA ALA A 237 -0.24 14.16 -13.24
C ALA A 237 0.28 14.54 -14.63
N ALA A 238 0.50 13.56 -15.51
CA ALA A 238 0.90 13.80 -16.89
C ALA A 238 -0.20 14.49 -17.71
N ALA A 239 -1.47 14.19 -17.45
CA ALA A 239 -2.59 14.90 -18.07
C ALA A 239 -2.66 16.36 -17.58
N SER A 240 -2.44 16.61 -16.29
CA SER A 240 -2.33 17.98 -15.76
C SER A 240 -1.13 18.73 -16.35
N ALA A 241 0.01 18.06 -16.55
CA ALA A 241 1.18 18.67 -17.18
C ALA A 241 0.97 19.03 -18.65
N LEU A 242 0.04 18.36 -19.35
CA LEU A 242 -0.33 18.69 -20.73
C LEU A 242 -0.91 20.10 -20.83
N THR A 243 -1.69 20.53 -19.83
CA THR A 243 -2.32 21.87 -19.83
C THR A 243 -1.32 23.00 -19.63
N VAL A 244 -0.17 22.70 -19.02
CA VAL A 244 0.88 23.69 -18.73
C VAL A 244 1.54 24.21 -20.01
N GLY A 245 1.68 23.38 -21.04
CA GLY A 245 2.29 23.81 -22.32
C GLY A 245 1.33 24.44 -23.32
N ALA A 246 0.13 24.84 -22.89
CA ALA A 246 -0.71 25.80 -23.61
C ALA A 246 -0.22 27.25 -23.44
N ILE A 247 0.66 27.49 -22.46
CA ILE A 247 1.35 28.74 -22.22
C ILE A 247 2.80 28.56 -22.70
N PRO A 248 3.35 29.42 -23.58
CA PRO A 248 4.76 29.35 -23.96
C PRO A 248 5.66 29.64 -22.75
N ILE A 249 6.06 28.61 -22.01
CA ILE A 249 6.95 28.75 -20.87
C ILE A 249 8.40 28.58 -21.35
N PRO A 250 9.28 29.57 -21.14
CA PRO A 250 10.71 29.40 -21.34
C PRO A 250 11.23 28.19 -20.57
N VAL A 251 12.12 27.37 -21.13
CA VAL A 251 12.73 26.21 -20.43
C VAL A 251 13.39 26.62 -19.09
N ALA A 252 13.77 27.89 -18.96
CA ALA A 252 14.29 28.48 -17.72
C ALA A 252 13.23 28.69 -16.61
N ASP A 253 11.94 28.71 -16.95
CA ASP A 253 10.80 28.96 -16.04
C ASP A 253 9.96 27.70 -15.76
N ALA A 254 10.58 26.51 -15.83
CA ALA A 254 9.94 25.20 -15.64
C ALA A 254 9.32 24.96 -14.24
N GLY A 255 9.38 25.94 -13.33
CA GLY A 255 8.82 25.89 -11.97
C GLY A 255 7.34 25.53 -11.93
N VAL A 256 6.56 25.83 -12.98
CA VAL A 256 5.13 25.51 -13.06
C VAL A 256 4.84 24.00 -12.99
N LEU A 257 5.76 23.14 -13.44
CA LEU A 257 5.61 21.69 -13.38
C LEU A 257 6.03 21.08 -12.05
N VAL A 258 6.85 21.79 -11.27
CA VAL A 258 7.47 21.27 -10.05
C VAL A 258 6.40 20.87 -9.02
N PRO A 259 5.36 21.67 -8.71
CA PRO A 259 4.30 21.26 -7.79
C PRO A 259 3.59 19.97 -8.22
N ILE A 260 3.25 19.85 -9.52
CA ILE A 260 2.59 18.65 -10.06
C ILE A 260 3.47 17.41 -9.88
N GLN A 261 4.78 17.55 -10.13
CA GLN A 261 5.73 16.45 -10.01
C GLN A 261 6.02 16.07 -8.56
N LEU A 262 6.14 17.05 -7.64
CA LEU A 262 6.27 16.81 -6.21
C LEU A 262 5.03 16.08 -5.66
N ALA A 263 3.82 16.54 -6.00
CA ALA A 263 2.55 15.91 -5.61
C ALA A 263 2.45 14.47 -6.09
N MET A 264 2.77 14.25 -7.37
CA MET A 264 2.83 12.91 -7.95
C MET A 264 3.82 12.01 -7.21
N MET A 265 5.07 12.46 -7.01
CA MET A 265 6.11 11.66 -6.37
C MET A 265 5.77 11.36 -4.90
N ALA A 266 5.21 12.33 -4.19
CA ALA A 266 4.80 12.20 -2.81
C ALA A 266 3.65 11.19 -2.67
N ARG A 267 2.61 11.31 -3.51
CA ARG A 267 1.49 10.36 -3.53
C ARG A 267 1.91 8.95 -3.91
N VAL A 268 2.79 8.80 -4.91
CA VAL A 268 3.37 7.50 -5.28
C VAL A 268 4.15 6.90 -4.10
N SER A 269 4.99 7.69 -3.43
CA SER A 269 5.73 7.25 -2.23
C SER A 269 4.78 6.73 -1.14
N ALA A 270 3.69 7.46 -0.90
CA ALA A 270 2.66 7.08 0.06
C ALA A 270 1.94 5.77 -0.33
N ILE A 271 1.55 5.58 -1.60
CA ILE A 271 0.96 4.32 -2.11
C ILE A 271 1.90 3.12 -1.89
N TYR A 272 3.20 3.33 -2.02
CA TYR A 272 4.19 2.29 -1.76
C TYR A 272 4.47 2.08 -0.27
N GLY A 273 3.96 2.94 0.62
CA GLY A 273 4.20 2.86 2.06
C GLY A 273 5.61 3.30 2.46
N VAL A 274 6.30 4.06 1.59
CA VAL A 274 7.65 4.56 1.89
C VAL A 274 7.53 5.68 2.91
N LYS A 275 8.23 5.54 4.05
CA LYS A 275 8.27 6.55 5.13
C LYS A 275 8.74 7.90 4.59
N MET A 276 8.18 8.99 5.11
CA MET A 276 8.45 10.35 4.64
C MET A 276 9.94 10.66 4.57
N GLU A 277 10.71 10.28 5.58
CA GLU A 277 12.15 10.54 5.66
C GLU A 277 12.90 9.84 4.52
N THR A 278 12.64 8.55 4.32
CA THR A 278 13.24 7.75 3.24
C THR A 278 12.79 8.28 1.87
N ALA A 279 11.52 8.62 1.72
CA ALA A 279 10.98 9.17 0.47
C ALA A 279 11.62 10.52 0.14
N THR A 280 11.82 11.39 1.14
CA THR A 280 12.44 12.71 0.96
C THR A 280 13.88 12.56 0.50
N LEU A 281 14.68 11.73 1.19
CA LEU A 281 16.09 11.49 0.82
C LEU A 281 16.20 10.89 -0.59
N ALA A 282 15.37 9.90 -0.90
CA ALA A 282 15.34 9.29 -2.22
C ALA A 282 14.91 10.29 -3.31
N ALA A 283 13.97 11.19 -3.02
CA ALA A 283 13.50 12.20 -3.95
C ALA A 283 14.56 13.29 -4.21
N THR A 284 15.32 13.67 -3.18
CA THR A 284 16.52 14.53 -3.33
C THR A 284 17.51 13.90 -4.31
N ALA A 285 17.85 12.61 -4.11
CA ALA A 285 18.77 11.88 -4.97
C ALA A 285 18.26 11.74 -6.43
N ALA A 286 16.95 11.47 -6.60
CA ALA A 286 16.32 11.38 -7.91
C ALA A 286 16.25 12.72 -8.64
N THR A 287 16.01 13.83 -7.94
CA THR A 287 15.89 15.16 -8.58
C THR A 287 17.22 15.65 -9.15
N VAL A 288 18.34 15.38 -8.46
CA VAL A 288 19.69 15.64 -9.01
C VAL A 288 19.90 14.92 -10.35
N ALA A 289 19.31 13.73 -10.52
CA ALA A 289 19.34 12.99 -11.77
C ALA A 289 18.46 13.60 -12.87
N VAL A 290 17.29 14.16 -12.52
CA VAL A 290 16.38 14.83 -13.46
C VAL A 290 17.07 16.02 -14.15
N SER A 291 17.78 16.87 -13.41
CA SER A 291 18.44 18.06 -13.98
C SER A 291 19.56 17.75 -14.98
N ALA A 292 20.19 16.58 -14.87
CA ALA A 292 21.18 16.09 -15.83
C ALA A 292 20.51 15.46 -17.06
N ALA A 293 19.47 14.64 -16.87
CA ALA A 293 18.77 13.95 -17.95
C ALA A 293 17.86 14.88 -18.76
N GLY A 294 17.21 15.87 -18.13
CA GLY A 294 16.28 16.81 -18.75
C GLY A 294 16.95 17.64 -19.84
N ARG A 295 18.16 18.16 -19.58
CA ARG A 295 18.95 18.93 -20.57
C ARG A 295 19.34 18.09 -21.79
N ALA A 296 19.69 16.82 -21.59
CA ALA A 296 20.06 15.91 -22.69
C ALA A 296 18.84 15.40 -23.48
N ALA A 297 17.70 15.17 -22.81
CA ALA A 297 16.49 14.63 -23.42
C ALA A 297 15.65 15.71 -24.15
N ALA A 298 15.71 16.98 -23.72
CA ALA A 298 14.98 18.08 -24.33
C ALA A 298 15.25 18.18 -25.85
N GLY A 299 16.52 18.04 -26.28
CA GLY A 299 16.89 18.07 -27.70
C GLY A 299 16.29 16.93 -28.55
N GLY A 300 15.99 15.77 -27.95
CA GLY A 300 15.38 14.63 -28.63
C GLY A 300 13.85 14.72 -28.70
N LEU A 301 13.21 15.26 -27.65
CA LEU A 301 11.76 15.39 -27.56
C LEU A 301 11.21 16.58 -28.34
N LEU A 302 12.02 17.60 -28.62
CA LEU A 302 11.66 18.68 -29.55
C LEU A 302 11.27 18.15 -30.93
N LYS A 303 11.79 16.97 -31.34
CA LYS A 303 11.43 16.30 -32.61
C LYS A 303 10.02 15.70 -32.62
N LEU A 304 9.36 15.59 -31.47
CA LEU A 304 7.97 15.13 -31.38
C LEU A 304 6.96 16.26 -31.70
N ILE A 305 7.45 17.49 -31.86
CA ILE A 305 6.64 18.64 -32.28
C ILE A 305 6.74 18.74 -33.81
N PRO A 306 5.64 18.55 -34.56
CA PRO A 306 5.64 18.72 -36.02
C PRO A 306 6.08 20.14 -36.40
N GLY A 307 7.07 20.27 -37.30
CA GLY A 307 7.56 21.56 -37.82
C GLY A 307 8.63 22.28 -36.98
N ALA A 308 9.15 21.67 -35.91
CA ALA A 308 10.08 22.30 -34.96
C ALA A 308 11.56 22.42 -35.41
N GLY A 309 11.79 22.79 -36.68
CA GLY A 309 13.11 23.25 -37.13
C GLY A 309 13.45 24.67 -36.65
N THR A 310 12.48 25.40 -36.09
CA THR A 310 12.53 26.87 -35.92
C THR A 310 12.09 27.37 -34.53
N ILE A 311 12.23 26.57 -33.46
CA ILE A 311 12.03 27.09 -32.10
C ILE A 311 13.36 27.64 -31.56
N VAL A 312 13.70 28.85 -31.98
CA VAL A 312 14.74 29.67 -31.33
C VAL A 312 14.16 30.17 -30.02
N GLY A 313 14.66 29.68 -28.87
CA GLY A 313 14.30 30.21 -27.54
C GLY A 313 13.75 29.22 -26.50
N GLY A 314 13.70 27.91 -26.78
CA GLY A 314 13.41 26.90 -25.75
C GLY A 314 12.03 27.02 -25.10
N VAL A 315 10.97 26.77 -25.85
CA VAL A 315 9.59 26.64 -25.34
C VAL A 315 9.24 25.16 -25.15
N VAL A 316 8.71 24.78 -23.98
CA VAL A 316 8.25 23.41 -23.71
C VAL A 316 6.78 23.26 -24.13
N SER A 317 6.48 22.37 -25.08
CA SER A 317 5.09 22.05 -25.42
C SER A 317 4.44 21.15 -24.36
N GLY A 318 3.10 21.15 -24.28
CA GLY A 318 2.38 20.33 -23.31
C GLY A 318 2.67 18.83 -23.46
N ALA A 319 2.88 18.37 -24.70
CA ALA A 319 3.25 16.99 -24.99
C ALA A 319 4.64 16.63 -24.43
N VAL A 320 5.61 17.56 -24.55
CA VAL A 320 6.95 17.39 -23.96
C VAL A 320 6.85 17.35 -22.44
N ALA A 321 6.12 18.30 -21.83
CA ALA A 321 5.87 18.33 -20.38
C ALA A 321 5.22 17.04 -19.87
N SER A 322 4.14 16.59 -20.52
CA SER A 322 3.44 15.34 -20.19
C SER A 322 4.35 14.12 -20.31
N SER A 323 5.14 14.01 -21.39
CA SER A 323 6.09 12.92 -21.58
C SER A 323 7.19 12.89 -20.51
N PHE A 324 7.70 14.05 -20.09
CA PHE A 324 8.65 14.12 -18.97
C PHE A 324 8.01 13.68 -17.66
N THR A 325 6.79 14.13 -17.37
CA THR A 325 6.05 13.73 -16.17
C THR A 325 5.78 12.22 -16.14
N LEU A 326 5.41 11.60 -17.27
CA LEU A 326 5.31 10.14 -17.38
C LEU A 326 6.65 9.46 -17.10
N ALA A 327 7.74 9.92 -17.71
CA ALA A 327 9.07 9.34 -17.54
C ALA A 327 9.51 9.35 -16.06
N ILE A 328 9.41 10.52 -15.42
CA ILE A 328 9.75 10.73 -14.00
C ILE A 328 8.85 9.88 -13.12
N GLY A 329 7.53 9.91 -13.36
CA GLY A 329 6.56 9.19 -12.54
C GLY A 329 6.72 7.68 -12.59
N TYR A 330 6.94 7.09 -13.78
CA TYR A 330 7.18 5.65 -13.89
C TYR A 330 8.53 5.23 -13.31
N ALA A 331 9.58 6.04 -13.50
CA ALA A 331 10.88 5.79 -12.88
C ALA A 331 10.80 5.84 -11.35
N TRP A 332 10.11 6.85 -10.81
CA TRP A 332 9.88 7.00 -9.38
C TRP A 332 9.07 5.84 -8.79
N ALA A 333 8.03 5.38 -9.47
CA ALA A 333 7.26 4.20 -9.03
C ALA A 333 8.12 2.93 -8.92
N VAL A 334 9.10 2.74 -9.82
CA VAL A 334 10.07 1.64 -9.72
C VAL A 334 10.98 1.80 -8.50
N VAL A 335 11.53 3.01 -8.29
CA VAL A 335 12.33 3.32 -7.09
C VAL A 335 11.54 3.02 -5.82
N CYS A 336 10.30 3.51 -5.70
CA CYS A 336 9.45 3.23 -4.54
C CYS A 336 9.19 1.73 -4.35
N GLY A 337 9.01 0.96 -5.43
CA GLY A 337 8.87 -0.50 -5.35
C GLY A 337 10.09 -1.18 -4.73
N GLU A 338 11.29 -0.83 -5.18
CA GLU A 338 12.54 -1.37 -4.64
C GLU A 338 12.81 -0.89 -3.19
N LEU A 339 12.41 0.35 -2.84
CA LEU A 339 12.45 0.87 -1.48
C LEU A 339 11.54 0.07 -0.53
N THR A 340 10.30 -0.21 -0.93
CA THR A 340 9.36 -1.02 -0.15
C THR A 340 9.89 -2.44 0.08
N GLN A 341 10.67 -2.98 -0.86
CA GLN A 341 11.31 -4.28 -0.73
C GLN A 341 12.66 -4.23 0.01
N GLY A 342 13.12 -3.06 0.44
CA GLY A 342 14.38 -2.88 1.16
C GLY A 342 15.64 -3.09 0.32
N ARG A 343 15.54 -3.08 -1.02
CA ARG A 343 16.64 -3.44 -1.93
C ARG A 343 17.58 -2.28 -2.28
N LEU A 344 17.25 -1.06 -1.88
CA LEU A 344 18.10 0.13 -2.09
C LEU A 344 18.82 0.55 -0.80
N ARG A 345 19.16 -0.43 0.05
CA ARG A 345 19.93 -0.21 1.27
C ARG A 345 21.39 -0.60 1.06
N GLY A 346 22.30 0.20 1.60
CA GLY A 346 23.73 -0.09 1.65
C GLY A 346 24.07 -1.21 2.64
N ILE A 347 25.37 -1.51 2.75
CA ILE A 347 25.90 -2.57 3.63
C ILE A 347 25.61 -2.26 5.12
N ASP A 348 25.51 -0.98 5.47
CA ASP A 348 25.14 -0.47 6.80
C ASP A 348 23.63 -0.48 7.07
N GLY A 349 22.82 -0.91 6.10
CA GLY A 349 21.36 -0.91 6.18
C GLY A 349 20.71 0.46 5.98
N ALA A 350 21.49 1.53 5.76
CA ALA A 350 20.99 2.86 5.44
C ALA A 350 20.60 2.95 3.95
N LEU A 351 19.84 3.99 3.58
CA LEU A 351 19.48 4.23 2.18
C LEU A 351 20.74 4.55 1.35
N ASP A 352 20.94 3.85 0.24
CA ASP A 352 22.01 4.15 -0.71
C ASP A 352 21.52 5.14 -1.79
N ASN A 353 21.91 6.40 -1.64
CA ASN A 353 21.52 7.48 -2.56
C ASN A 353 22.06 7.28 -3.97
N ASN A 354 23.19 6.59 -4.16
CA ASN A 354 23.74 6.31 -5.48
C ASN A 354 22.90 5.26 -6.20
N MET A 355 22.53 4.18 -5.51
CA MET A 355 21.63 3.17 -6.06
C MET A 355 20.27 3.77 -6.48
N VAL A 356 19.71 4.65 -5.65
CA VAL A 356 18.47 5.38 -5.98
C VAL A 356 18.65 6.20 -7.25
N ARG A 357 19.73 7.01 -7.31
CA ARG A 357 20.01 7.90 -8.44
C ARG A 357 20.22 7.11 -9.73
N GLU A 358 21.03 6.06 -9.70
CA GLU A 358 21.34 5.22 -10.86
C GLU A 358 20.10 4.50 -11.38
N LEU A 359 19.33 3.87 -10.48
CA LEU A 359 18.08 3.20 -10.85
C LEU A 359 17.09 4.19 -11.48
N PHE A 360 16.91 5.35 -10.87
CA PHE A 360 16.04 6.38 -11.40
C PHE A 360 16.48 6.84 -12.80
N GLN A 361 17.77 7.16 -12.99
CA GLN A 361 18.33 7.54 -14.29
C GLN A 361 18.15 6.46 -15.34
N GLN A 362 18.40 5.20 -14.98
CA GLN A 362 18.24 4.06 -15.86
C GLN A 362 16.79 3.95 -16.34
N GLN A 363 15.81 4.03 -15.44
CA GLN A 363 14.40 3.91 -15.79
C GLN A 363 13.90 5.08 -16.65
N VAL A 364 14.33 6.30 -16.36
CA VAL A 364 14.06 7.46 -17.24
C VAL A 364 14.67 7.23 -18.64
N GLY A 365 15.89 6.71 -18.72
CA GLY A 365 16.53 6.37 -19.99
C GLY A 365 15.78 5.28 -20.78
N VAL A 366 15.26 4.25 -20.09
CA VAL A 366 14.43 3.20 -20.70
C VAL A 366 13.16 3.79 -21.30
N TRP A 367 12.50 4.73 -20.61
CA TRP A 367 11.32 5.42 -21.14
C TRP A 367 11.63 6.14 -22.46
N PHE A 368 12.67 6.98 -22.49
CA PHE A 368 13.00 7.73 -23.70
C PHE A 368 13.50 6.87 -24.84
N LYS A 369 14.10 5.70 -24.58
CA LYS A 369 14.40 4.72 -25.64
C LYS A 369 13.13 4.15 -26.28
N LYS A 370 12.06 3.93 -25.50
CA LYS A 370 10.77 3.42 -26.00
C LYS A 370 9.96 4.45 -26.78
N VAL A 371 10.07 5.73 -26.41
CA VAL A 371 9.29 6.83 -27.02
C VAL A 371 9.96 7.42 -28.27
N LYS A 372 11.23 7.08 -28.55
CA LYS A 372 11.88 7.48 -29.80
C LYS A 372 11.08 6.92 -31.00
N PRO A 373 10.65 7.75 -31.96
CA PRO A 373 10.10 7.24 -33.20
C PRO A 373 11.16 6.36 -33.86
N GLY A 374 10.75 5.19 -34.37
CA GLY A 374 11.59 4.36 -35.21
C GLY A 374 12.21 5.23 -36.30
N LYS A 375 13.50 5.03 -36.58
CA LYS A 375 14.14 5.67 -37.73
C LYS A 375 13.42 5.18 -39.00
N GLY A 376 12.44 5.95 -39.45
CA GLY A 376 11.88 5.88 -40.80
C GLY A 376 12.70 6.77 -41.71
#